data_AF-A0A933G0Q9-F1
#
_entry.id   AF-A0A933G0Q9-F1
#
_cell.length_a   1.000
_cell.length_b   1.000
_cell.length_c   1.000
_cell.angle_alpha   90.00
_cell.angle_beta   90.00
_cell.angle_gamma   90.00
#
_symmetry.space_group_name_H-M   'P 1'
#
loop_
_entity.id
_entity.type
_entity.pdbx_description
1 polymer ?
#
loop_
_entity_poly.entity_id
_entity_poly.type
_entity_poly.pdbx_seq_one_letter_code
_entity_poly.pdbx_strand_id
1 'polypeptide(L)'
;MRVHLPYGERGLDVELPDGAAVLAPQRVTGLPDAGRAVADAIERPLGPSGEGPPLRELVRPGAGSTSLTTGTVAIVVSDLTRPVPNRVLLPPLLAAVHGAGVPRESVVIIIGTGMHRPSTPGERER
;
A
#
# COMPACT_ATOMS: atom_id res chain seq x y z
N MET A 1 34.50 15.92 2.88
CA MET A 1 33.57 15.07 3.65
C MET A 1 33.06 13.94 2.77
N ARG A 2 32.93 12.72 3.29
CA ARG A 2 32.45 11.57 2.50
C ARG A 2 30.93 11.37 2.64
N VAL A 3 30.24 11.24 1.52
CA VAL A 3 28.78 11.00 1.45
C VAL A 3 28.47 9.79 0.57
N HIS A 4 27.50 8.98 0.99
CA HIS A 4 27.00 7.85 0.21
C HIS A 4 25.71 8.21 -0.54
N LEU A 5 25.72 8.07 -1.85
CA LEU A 5 24.58 8.35 -2.72
C LEU A 5 23.88 7.06 -3.17
N PRO A 6 22.53 7.00 -3.14
CA PRO A 6 21.79 5.88 -3.72
C PRO A 6 21.90 5.91 -5.25
N TYR A 7 22.84 5.12 -5.78
CA TYR A 7 23.14 5.00 -7.21
C TYR A 7 23.36 3.53 -7.60
N GLY A 8 22.56 3.04 -8.56
CA GLY A 8 22.54 1.63 -8.89
C GLY A 8 22.17 0.75 -7.69
N GLU A 9 22.73 -0.46 -7.63
CA GLU A 9 22.43 -1.41 -6.54
C GLU A 9 23.36 -1.27 -5.33
N ARG A 10 24.57 -0.72 -5.52
CA ARG A 10 25.62 -0.67 -4.49
C ARG A 10 25.83 0.73 -3.89
N GLY A 11 25.24 1.75 -4.50
CA GLY A 11 25.51 3.14 -4.16
C GLY A 11 26.86 3.63 -4.64
N LEU A 12 27.10 4.92 -4.43
CA LEU A 12 28.32 5.62 -4.83
C LEU A 12 28.80 6.49 -3.68
N ASP A 13 30.04 6.27 -3.24
CA ASP A 13 30.70 7.15 -2.29
C ASP A 13 31.38 8.30 -3.01
N VAL A 14 31.12 9.52 -2.54
CA VAL A 14 31.70 10.75 -3.08
C VAL A 14 32.36 11.57 -1.98
N GLU A 15 33.46 12.23 -2.32
CA GLU A 15 34.09 13.25 -1.48
C GLU A 15 33.58 14.63 -1.90
N LEU A 16 33.00 15.37 -0.94
CA LEU A 16 32.52 16.73 -1.14
C LEU A 16 33.46 17.74 -0.46
N PRO A 17 33.59 18.98 -1.00
CA PRO A 17 34.31 20.06 -0.35
C PRO A 17 33.74 20.42 1.03
N ASP A 18 34.58 20.96 1.92
CA ASP A 18 34.20 21.23 3.31
C ASP A 18 33.08 22.27 3.48
N GLY A 19 32.91 23.18 2.51
CA GLY A 19 31.84 24.18 2.50
C GLY A 19 30.49 23.67 1.99
N ALA A 20 30.37 22.39 1.62
CA ALA A 20 29.13 21.84 1.08
C ALA A 20 28.07 21.62 2.18
N ALA A 21 26.80 21.86 1.86
CA ALA A 21 25.67 21.50 2.72
C ALA A 21 25.02 20.20 2.21
N VAL A 22 24.76 19.26 3.12
CA VAL A 22 24.05 18.01 2.81
C VAL A 22 22.66 18.05 3.43
N LEU A 23 21.64 18.06 2.59
CA LEU A 23 20.24 17.99 3.02
C LEU A 23 19.75 16.54 2.92
N ALA A 24 19.32 15.97 4.04
CA ALA A 24 18.82 14.61 4.10
C ALA A 24 17.43 14.57 4.74
N PRO A 25 16.55 13.65 4.32
CA PRO A 25 15.26 13.46 4.98
C PRO A 25 15.46 12.98 6.42
N GLN A 26 14.55 13.37 7.30
CA GLN A 26 14.49 12.80 8.64
C GLN A 26 14.13 11.32 8.54
N ARG A 27 15.02 10.46 9.01
CA ARG A 27 14.73 9.03 9.09
C ARG A 27 13.73 8.77 10.21
N VAL A 28 12.65 8.10 9.87
CA VAL A 28 11.66 7.59 10.83
C VAL A 28 11.85 6.10 11.00
N THR A 29 11.70 5.63 12.23
CA THR A 29 11.76 4.18 12.50
C THR A 29 10.49 3.53 11.98
N GLY A 30 10.64 2.40 11.29
CA GLY A 30 9.50 1.61 10.84
C GLY A 30 8.68 1.08 12.02
N LEU A 31 7.42 0.75 11.76
CA LEU A 31 6.57 0.10 12.75
C LEU A 31 7.11 -1.29 13.09
N PRO A 32 7.09 -1.70 14.37
CA PRO A 32 7.63 -3.00 14.79
C PRO A 32 6.83 -4.18 14.23
N ASP A 33 5.51 -4.00 14.03
CA ASP A 33 4.64 -4.94 13.34
C ASP A 33 3.77 -4.19 12.34
N ALA A 34 4.25 -4.11 11.10
CA ALA A 34 3.55 -3.42 10.03
C ALA A 34 2.24 -4.12 9.64
N GLY A 35 2.17 -5.46 9.74
CA GLY A 35 0.97 -6.21 9.39
C GLY A 35 -0.17 -5.93 10.37
N ARG A 36 0.12 -5.99 11.67
CA ARG A 36 -0.84 -5.61 12.71
C ARG A 36 -1.27 -4.16 12.59
N ALA A 37 -0.35 -3.24 12.35
CA ALA A 37 -0.68 -1.83 12.22
C ALA A 37 -1.66 -1.57 11.05
N VAL A 38 -1.52 -2.31 9.95
CA VAL A 38 -2.46 -2.22 8.82
C VAL A 38 -3.81 -2.81 9.18
N ALA A 39 -3.86 -3.96 9.85
CA ALA A 39 -5.11 -4.55 10.31
C ALA A 39 -5.87 -3.61 11.26
N ASP A 40 -5.17 -3.01 12.24
CA ASP A 40 -5.74 -2.05 13.17
C ASP A 40 -6.27 -0.81 12.45
N ALA A 41 -5.57 -0.32 11.42
CA ALA A 41 -6.00 0.84 10.63
C ALA A 41 -7.25 0.55 9.76
N ILE A 42 -7.40 -0.68 9.26
CA ILE A 42 -8.59 -1.10 8.50
C ILE A 42 -9.83 -1.18 9.42
N GLU A 43 -9.62 -1.60 10.67
CA GLU A 43 -10.66 -1.75 11.69
C GLU A 43 -11.05 -0.43 12.36
N ARG A 44 -10.14 0.55 12.40
CA ARG A 44 -10.37 1.87 12.99
C ARG A 44 -9.92 2.97 12.03
N PRO A 45 -10.60 3.12 10.88
CA PRO A 45 -10.19 4.08 9.87
C PRO A 45 -10.44 5.51 10.35
N LEU A 46 -9.65 6.45 9.84
CA LEU A 46 -9.88 7.87 10.05
C LEU A 46 -10.94 8.37 9.07
N GLY A 47 -11.90 9.15 9.58
CA GLY A 47 -12.95 9.82 8.84
C GLY A 47 -12.96 11.34 9.04
N PRO A 48 -13.85 12.08 8.36
CA PRO A 48 -13.86 13.55 8.35
C PRO A 48 -14.02 14.20 9.74
N SER A 49 -14.64 13.48 10.68
CA SER A 49 -14.97 13.97 12.02
C SER A 49 -14.42 13.09 13.15
N GLY A 50 -13.45 12.22 12.88
CA GLY A 50 -12.88 11.29 13.87
C GLY A 50 -12.72 9.88 13.30
N GLU A 51 -13.25 8.88 14.00
CA GLU A 51 -13.26 7.50 13.49
C GLU A 51 -14.36 7.34 12.42
N GLY A 52 -14.01 6.72 11.30
CA GLY A 52 -14.93 6.33 10.23
C GLY A 52 -15.44 4.90 10.41
N PRO A 53 -16.43 4.47 9.59
CA PRO A 53 -16.89 3.09 9.60
C PRO A 53 -15.78 2.13 9.12
N PRO A 54 -15.58 0.99 9.79
CA PRO A 54 -14.58 0.00 9.39
C PRO A 54 -14.87 -0.54 7.99
N LEU A 55 -13.83 -0.99 7.28
CA LEU A 55 -13.98 -1.45 5.90
C LEU A 55 -15.06 -2.52 5.72
N ARG A 56 -15.19 -3.44 6.69
CA ARG A 56 -16.21 -4.50 6.67
C ARG A 56 -17.63 -3.97 6.56
N GLU A 57 -17.93 -2.79 7.10
CA GLU A 57 -19.27 -2.19 7.02
C GLU A 57 -19.54 -1.58 5.64
N LEU A 58 -18.48 -1.16 4.95
CA LEU A 58 -18.54 -0.54 3.63
C LEU A 58 -18.64 -1.56 2.48
N VAL A 59 -18.08 -2.76 2.68
CA VAL A 59 -18.00 -3.81 1.64
C VAL A 59 -18.97 -4.97 1.87
N ARG A 60 -19.76 -4.92 2.95
CA ARG A 60 -20.79 -5.93 3.23
C ARG A 60 -21.83 -5.97 2.11
N PRO A 61 -22.18 -7.16 1.59
CA PRO A 61 -23.28 -7.29 0.64
C PRO A 61 -24.58 -6.71 1.21
N GLY A 62 -25.27 -5.88 0.42
CA GLY A 62 -26.50 -5.21 0.83
C GLY A 62 -26.35 -3.99 1.76
N ALA A 63 -25.13 -3.53 2.06
CA ALA A 63 -24.92 -2.30 2.84
C ALA A 63 -25.39 -1.06 2.06
N GLY A 64 -26.30 -0.28 2.66
CA GLY A 64 -27.11 0.78 2.03
C GLY A 64 -26.40 2.06 1.56
N SER A 65 -25.19 1.99 1.02
CA SER A 65 -24.56 3.09 0.25
C SER A 65 -23.72 2.61 -0.94
N THR A 66 -23.42 1.32 -1.01
CA THR A 66 -22.69 0.66 -2.11
C THR A 66 -23.56 -0.51 -2.56
N SER A 67 -24.07 -0.45 -3.79
CA SER A 67 -24.87 -1.51 -4.42
C SER A 67 -24.03 -2.78 -4.58
N LEU A 68 -23.84 -3.53 -3.50
CA LEU A 68 -23.29 -4.88 -3.52
C LEU A 68 -24.42 -5.86 -3.22
N THR A 69 -25.50 -5.79 -4.00
CA THR A 69 -26.42 -6.93 -4.15
C THR A 69 -25.85 -7.93 -5.18
N THR A 70 -24.94 -7.45 -6.04
CA THR A 70 -24.27 -8.19 -7.15
C THR A 70 -22.84 -7.70 -7.47
N GLY A 71 -22.26 -6.78 -6.71
CA GLY A 71 -21.07 -6.04 -7.16
C GLY A 71 -19.71 -6.66 -6.83
N THR A 72 -18.72 -6.35 -7.66
CA THR A 72 -17.31 -6.70 -7.50
C THR A 72 -16.58 -5.65 -6.67
N VAL A 73 -15.75 -6.06 -5.71
CA VAL A 73 -14.80 -5.21 -4.99
C VAL A 73 -13.52 -5.09 -5.81
N ALA A 74 -13.22 -3.87 -6.27
CA ALA A 74 -11.96 -3.56 -6.94
C ALA A 74 -10.94 -3.00 -5.95
N ILE A 75 -9.79 -3.66 -5.85
CA ILE A 75 -8.64 -3.21 -5.05
C ILE A 75 -7.57 -2.71 -6.02
N VAL A 76 -7.33 -1.40 -6.02
CA VAL A 76 -6.28 -0.79 -6.84
C VAL A 76 -4.97 -0.79 -6.08
N VAL A 77 -3.92 -1.35 -6.66
CA VAL A 77 -2.55 -1.34 -6.12
C VAL A 77 -1.63 -0.54 -7.01
N SER A 78 -0.58 0.05 -6.41
CA SER A 78 0.48 0.70 -7.20
C SER A 78 1.26 -0.32 -8.01
N ASP A 79 1.80 0.12 -9.15
CA ASP A 79 2.69 -0.68 -9.98
C ASP A 79 4.09 -0.86 -9.35
N LEU A 80 4.96 -1.61 -10.03
CA LEU A 80 6.31 -1.92 -9.55
C LEU A 80 7.20 -0.68 -9.35
N THR A 81 6.91 0.43 -10.03
CA THR A 81 7.73 1.65 -9.92
C THR A 81 7.57 2.34 -8.56
N ARG A 82 6.61 1.90 -7.74
CA ARG A 82 6.38 2.40 -6.39
C ARG A 82 6.85 1.38 -5.35
N PRO A 83 7.60 1.80 -4.33
CA PRO A 83 8.04 0.92 -3.25
C PRO A 83 6.92 0.69 -2.22
N VAL A 84 5.71 0.36 -2.69
CA VAL A 84 4.56 0.09 -1.82
C VAL A 84 4.66 -1.35 -1.33
N PRO A 85 4.61 -1.61 0.00
CA PRO A 85 4.77 -2.95 0.56
C PRO A 85 3.48 -3.78 0.40
N ASN A 86 3.08 -4.07 -0.84
CA ASN A 86 1.83 -4.78 -1.16
C ASN A 86 1.69 -6.14 -0.44
N ARG A 87 2.80 -6.86 -0.21
CA ARG A 87 2.81 -8.11 0.57
C ARG A 87 2.40 -7.94 2.03
N VAL A 88 2.58 -6.74 2.59
CA VAL A 88 2.14 -6.40 3.95
C VAL A 88 0.71 -5.86 3.93
N LEU A 89 0.36 -5.06 2.92
CA LEU A 89 -0.94 -4.36 2.86
C LEU A 89 -2.09 -5.26 2.40
N LEU A 90 -1.89 -6.10 1.38
CA LEU A 90 -2.97 -6.85 0.75
C LEU A 90 -3.55 -7.97 1.62
N PRO A 91 -2.78 -8.79 2.35
CA PRO A 91 -3.35 -9.87 3.17
C PRO A 91 -4.38 -9.40 4.20
N PRO A 92 -4.12 -8.40 5.07
CA PRO A 92 -5.13 -7.92 6.02
C PRO A 92 -6.33 -7.25 5.33
N LEU A 93 -6.11 -6.58 4.19
CA LEU A 93 -7.18 -5.99 3.40
C LEU A 93 -8.14 -7.05 2.84
N LEU A 94 -7.59 -8.10 2.21
CA LEU A 94 -8.36 -9.22 1.68
C LEU A 94 -9.05 -10.00 2.80
N ALA A 95 -8.40 -10.19 3.95
CA ALA A 95 -9.01 -10.83 5.11
C ALA A 95 -10.24 -10.05 5.60
N ALA A 96 -10.16 -8.72 5.67
CA ALA A 96 -11.30 -7.88 6.05
C ALA A 96 -12.44 -7.93 5.02
N VAL A 97 -12.12 -7.89 3.72
CA VAL A 97 -13.11 -7.99 2.63
C VAL A 97 -13.83 -9.34 2.64
N HIS A 98 -13.09 -10.45 2.72
CA HIS A 98 -13.68 -11.79 2.78
C HIS A 98 -14.43 -12.04 4.10
N GLY A 99 -13.90 -11.55 5.22
CA GLY A 99 -14.57 -11.60 6.53
C GLY A 99 -15.89 -10.82 6.56
N ALA A 100 -16.09 -9.88 5.65
CA ALA A 100 -17.36 -9.17 5.45
C ALA A 100 -18.38 -9.92 4.57
N GLY A 101 -18.04 -11.12 4.08
CA GLY A 101 -18.90 -11.95 3.25
C GLY A 101 -18.72 -11.74 1.74
N VAL A 102 -17.71 -10.98 1.30
CA VAL A 102 -17.41 -10.82 -0.13
C VAL A 102 -16.66 -12.07 -0.64
N PRO A 103 -17.22 -12.81 -1.61
CA PRO A 103 -16.58 -14.02 -2.09
C PRO A 103 -15.36 -13.70 -2.96
N ARG A 104 -14.44 -14.65 -3.10
CA ARG A 104 -13.14 -14.44 -3.76
C ARG A 104 -13.29 -14.03 -5.22
N GLU A 105 -14.22 -14.65 -5.91
CA GLU A 105 -14.60 -14.39 -7.30
C GLU A 105 -15.16 -12.98 -7.53
N SER A 106 -15.61 -12.31 -6.47
CA SER A 106 -16.06 -10.92 -6.51
C SER A 106 -14.97 -9.93 -6.13
N VAL A 107 -13.70 -10.34 -6.05
CA VAL A 107 -12.56 -9.44 -5.82
C VAL A 107 -11.68 -9.38 -7.06
N VAL A 108 -11.42 -8.17 -7.55
CA VAL A 108 -10.45 -7.92 -8.61
C VAL A 108 -9.33 -7.03 -8.09
N ILE A 109 -8.09 -7.42 -8.38
CA ILE A 109 -6.91 -6.58 -8.09
C ILE A 109 -6.51 -5.89 -9.39
N ILE A 110 -6.47 -4.57 -9.36
CA ILE A 110 -6.11 -3.73 -10.50
C ILE A 110 -4.75 -3.09 -10.23
N ILE A 111 -3.77 -3.35 -11.10
CA ILE A 111 -2.47 -2.68 -11.03
C ILE A 111 -2.62 -1.31 -11.71
N GLY A 112 -2.55 -0.24 -10.92
CA GLY A 112 -2.66 1.13 -11.38
C GLY A 112 -1.38 1.59 -12.09
N THR A 113 -1.21 1.21 -13.36
CA THR A 113 -0.01 1.55 -14.16
C THR A 113 0.02 3.00 -14.64
N GLY A 114 -1.11 3.68 -14.71
CA GLY A 114 -1.19 4.99 -15.35
C GLY A 114 -0.69 4.92 -16.79
N MET A 115 0.32 5.74 -17.13
CA MET A 115 0.97 5.74 -18.45
C MET A 115 2.11 4.72 -18.59
N HIS A 116 2.46 3.98 -17.55
CA HIS A 116 3.53 2.98 -17.62
C HIS A 116 3.08 1.75 -18.41
N ARG A 117 4.07 0.99 -18.92
CA ARG A 117 3.80 -0.33 -19.51
C ARG A 117 3.17 -1.28 -18.48
N PRO A 118 2.42 -2.30 -18.93
CA PRO A 118 1.99 -3.38 -18.05
C PRO A 118 3.17 -4.08 -17.36
N SER A 119 2.96 -4.52 -16.12
CA SER A 119 3.91 -5.37 -15.40
C SER A 119 3.97 -6.76 -16.02
N THR A 120 5.17 -7.31 -16.11
CA THR A 120 5.39 -8.70 -16.53
C THR A 120 4.91 -9.67 -15.43
N PRO A 121 4.69 -10.97 -15.73
CA PRO A 121 4.40 -11.98 -14.71
C PRO A 121 5.43 -12.02 -13.57
N GLY A 122 6.73 -12.06 -13.91
CA GLY A 122 7.78 -12.12 -12.89
C GLY A 122 7.88 -10.87 -12.01
N GLU A 123 7.46 -9.70 -12.52
CA GLU A 123 7.36 -8.48 -11.71
C GLU A 123 6.21 -8.52 -10.70
N ARG A 124 5.13 -9.28 -10.99
CA ARG A 124 3.96 -9.41 -10.11
C ARG A 124 4.16 -10.45 -9.00
N GLU A 125 5.08 -11.39 -9.20
CA GLU A 125 5.41 -12.44 -8.22
C GLU A 125 6.47 -11.98 -7.20
N ARG A 126 7.16 -10.87 -7.49
CA ARG A 126 8.22 -10.28 -6.65
C ARG A 126 7.74 -9.61 -5.39
#